data_AF-A0A928H1Q6-F1
#
_entry.id   AF-A0A928H1Q6-F1
#
_cell.length_a   1.000
_cell.length_b   1.000
_cell.length_c   1.000
_cell.angle_alpha   90.00
_cell.angle_beta   90.00
_cell.angle_gamma   90.00
#
_symmetry.space_group_name_H-M   'P 1'
#
loop_
_entity.id
_entity.type
_entity.pdbx_description
1 polymer ?
#
loop_
_entity_poly.entity_id
_entity_poly.type
_entity_poly.pdbx_seq_one_letter_code
_entity_poly.pdbx_strand_id
1 'polypeptide(L)'
;MVKSSISAVKWLRNFPRSEQLYSVPGLKNGSDPCILFWNFLQKSPIKQKDLIMKIWYWLIAPVCLAAGLTACRTTGTPEDISKIDKNFAEVKVGNRPVRYYDALNDPNFVITGFPWRKPGGPLVRIPERLIGSKLVNRGVSSRARHTSGGMIRFRTDSKYVAVRAEVGRVDMNHMPRNGSCGFDIYELIDGKWMFHRVTGPSRSELTTGKFETLLLRGNKRDGMHEYLLNLPLYSAVISLHIGLAPKAKFETPAPWKIAKPVVFYGSSITQGGCASHPGNNYTAILAREFSFPQINLGFSGSAMGEPAMAEAIAELDMAAFVLDYDHNAPSLEHLQKTHAGFFRIIRKAHPKLPILLLTRGDKPSPKRTAVIRATYDEAVKAGDRHVYFVDGAKYFAELPDPGLALTDGCHPSDFGFYLMYKTVRPVLKKALEEAGIKITEAEKKHGNFYDHTLTSRTGETVKMADFKGKVVLIVNTATGCGFTPLYAPLEKMYRAYHDKGLEILDIPCNQFGGQAPGSDDEIQQFCTVHYNTTFPRMKKSEVNGEKQLPLYAFLKSQQGFKGFGKGKMADLLRGHLAKVNPGYEKNDDIKWNFTKFVIDRKGNVVARFEPPAEMAELEALIRKLLAEEK
;
A
#
# COMPACT_ATOMS: atom_id res chain seq x y z
N MET A 1 -54.41 18.02 -52.60
CA MET A 1 -53.20 17.89 -51.76
C MET A 1 -51.87 18.29 -52.43
N VAL A 2 -51.86 18.83 -53.67
CA VAL A 2 -50.61 19.28 -54.33
C VAL A 2 -50.47 20.82 -54.37
N LYS A 3 -51.56 21.59 -54.28
CA LYS A 3 -51.50 23.07 -54.20
C LYS A 3 -51.14 23.62 -52.81
N SER A 4 -51.33 22.86 -51.74
CA SER A 4 -50.96 23.24 -50.36
C SER A 4 -49.46 23.09 -50.08
N SER A 5 -48.76 22.29 -50.87
CA SER A 5 -47.34 21.95 -50.68
C SER A 5 -46.41 23.05 -51.19
N ILE A 6 -46.83 23.80 -52.22
CA ILE A 6 -46.02 24.86 -52.85
C ILE A 6 -45.93 26.10 -51.92
N SER A 7 -46.99 26.40 -51.18
CA SER A 7 -47.01 27.50 -50.20
C SER A 7 -46.15 27.19 -48.96
N ALA A 8 -46.13 25.94 -48.50
CA ALA A 8 -45.30 25.51 -47.37
C ALA A 8 -43.79 25.55 -47.69
N VAL A 9 -43.41 25.20 -48.93
CA VAL A 9 -42.02 25.27 -49.39
C VAL A 9 -41.53 26.71 -49.56
N LYS A 10 -42.40 27.64 -50.00
CA LYS A 10 -42.08 29.08 -50.02
C LYS A 10 -41.89 29.66 -48.60
N TRP A 11 -42.65 29.18 -47.61
CA TRP A 11 -42.51 29.62 -46.22
C TRP A 11 -41.20 29.12 -45.57
N LEU A 12 -40.83 27.85 -45.78
CA LEU A 12 -39.56 27.28 -45.29
C LEU A 12 -38.32 28.00 -45.86
N ARG A 13 -38.43 28.56 -47.06
CA ARG A 13 -37.33 29.28 -47.72
C ARG A 13 -37.09 30.69 -47.16
N ASN A 14 -38.13 31.28 -46.53
CA ASN A 14 -38.09 32.59 -45.89
C ASN A 14 -38.02 32.50 -44.36
N PHE A 15 -37.91 31.29 -43.80
CA PHE A 15 -37.71 31.09 -42.37
C PHE A 15 -36.29 31.56 -41.99
N PRO A 16 -36.14 32.46 -41.00
CA PRO A 16 -34.84 33.04 -40.68
C PRO A 16 -33.84 31.94 -40.35
N ARG A 17 -32.64 32.02 -40.94
CA ARG A 17 -31.54 31.13 -40.61
C ARG A 17 -31.17 31.33 -39.13
N SER A 18 -30.70 30.26 -38.50
CA SER A 18 -30.49 30.15 -37.05
C SER A 18 -29.74 31.32 -36.42
N GLU A 19 -28.86 31.99 -37.16
CA GLU A 19 -28.09 33.14 -36.67
C GLU A 19 -28.92 34.43 -36.45
N GLN A 20 -30.13 34.57 -37.01
CA GLN A 20 -30.98 35.76 -36.79
C GLN A 20 -32.03 35.61 -35.67
N LEU A 21 -32.19 34.41 -35.09
CA LEU A 21 -33.11 34.17 -33.98
C LEU A 21 -32.51 34.55 -32.60
N TYR A 22 -31.21 34.83 -32.55
CA TYR A 22 -30.49 35.13 -31.30
C TYR A 22 -30.48 36.61 -30.91
N SER A 23 -31.12 37.50 -31.69
CA SER A 23 -31.08 38.95 -31.44
C SER A 23 -32.43 39.61 -31.25
N VAL A 24 -33.46 38.88 -30.80
CA VAL A 24 -34.75 39.48 -30.39
C VAL A 24 -34.62 39.97 -28.94
N PRO A 25 -34.71 41.28 -28.65
CA PRO A 25 -34.59 41.79 -27.29
C PRO A 25 -35.78 41.30 -26.43
N GLY A 26 -35.50 40.50 -25.40
CA GLY A 26 -36.50 40.02 -24.43
C GLY A 26 -36.56 38.50 -24.18
N LEU A 27 -35.80 37.68 -24.90
CA LEU A 27 -35.76 36.23 -24.70
C LEU A 27 -34.52 35.81 -23.88
N LYS A 28 -34.72 35.13 -22.74
CA LYS A 28 -33.64 34.53 -21.95
C LYS A 28 -33.16 33.22 -22.61
N ASN A 29 -31.84 33.01 -22.62
CA ASN A 29 -31.18 31.80 -23.12
C ASN A 29 -31.79 30.51 -22.54
N GLY A 30 -32.02 29.51 -23.40
CA GLY A 30 -32.43 28.15 -22.99
C GLY A 30 -33.91 27.78 -23.17
N SER A 31 -34.69 28.55 -23.93
CA SER A 31 -36.08 28.18 -24.23
C SER A 31 -36.14 27.12 -25.34
N ASP A 32 -36.66 25.91 -25.03
CA ASP A 32 -36.80 24.80 -25.97
C ASP A 32 -37.69 25.22 -27.18
N PRO A 33 -37.20 25.07 -28.43
CA PRO A 33 -37.98 25.32 -29.64
C PRO A 33 -39.35 24.62 -29.67
N CYS A 34 -39.46 23.46 -29.02
CA CYS A 34 -40.68 22.68 -28.92
C CYS A 34 -41.73 23.39 -28.04
N ILE A 35 -41.30 24.05 -26.95
CA ILE A 35 -42.19 24.79 -26.04
C ILE A 35 -42.70 26.07 -26.73
N LEU A 36 -41.85 26.75 -27.49
CA LEU A 36 -42.24 27.94 -28.26
C LEU A 36 -43.23 27.59 -29.37
N PHE A 37 -43.02 26.48 -30.07
CA PHE A 37 -43.95 26.00 -31.10
C PHE A 37 -45.29 25.54 -30.52
N TRP A 38 -45.26 24.87 -29.36
CA TRP A 38 -46.46 24.45 -28.62
C TRP A 38 -47.32 25.64 -28.16
N ASN A 39 -46.69 26.66 -27.58
CA ASN A 39 -47.38 27.88 -27.14
C ASN A 39 -47.98 28.67 -28.31
N PHE A 40 -47.33 28.67 -29.48
CA PHE A 40 -47.86 29.26 -30.70
C PHE A 40 -49.08 28.49 -31.24
N LEU A 41 -49.04 27.15 -31.24
CA LEU A 41 -50.14 26.30 -31.68
C LEU A 41 -51.39 26.44 -30.80
N GLN A 42 -51.21 26.65 -29.49
CA GLN A 42 -52.34 26.91 -28.59
C GLN A 42 -53.05 28.23 -28.91
N LYS A 43 -52.30 29.25 -29.34
CA LYS A 43 -52.84 30.59 -29.64
C LYS A 43 -53.34 30.77 -31.08
N SER A 44 -53.13 29.80 -31.97
CA SER A 44 -53.48 29.92 -33.39
C SER A 44 -54.91 29.40 -33.69
N PRO A 45 -55.75 30.15 -34.44
CA PRO A 45 -57.16 29.83 -34.67
C PRO A 45 -57.40 28.79 -35.80
N ILE A 46 -56.37 28.04 -36.21
CA ILE A 46 -56.40 27.18 -37.38
C ILE A 46 -57.20 25.89 -37.09
N LYS A 47 -58.24 25.60 -37.89
CA LYS A 47 -59.13 24.42 -37.79
C LYS A 47 -58.47 23.05 -38.13
N GLN A 48 -57.17 23.00 -38.41
CA GLN A 48 -56.43 21.78 -38.80
C GLN A 48 -55.24 21.48 -37.86
N LYS A 49 -55.46 21.57 -36.54
CA LYS A 49 -54.42 21.27 -35.54
C LYS A 49 -53.87 19.83 -35.67
N ASP A 50 -54.70 18.87 -36.03
CA ASP A 50 -54.29 17.47 -36.21
C ASP A 50 -53.35 17.23 -37.40
N LEU A 51 -53.52 17.97 -38.50
CA LEU A 51 -52.65 17.82 -39.67
C LEU A 51 -51.25 18.40 -39.39
N ILE A 52 -51.20 19.52 -38.67
CA ILE A 52 -49.94 20.16 -38.26
C ILE A 52 -49.21 19.31 -37.22
N MET A 53 -49.92 18.74 -36.25
CA MET A 53 -49.36 17.79 -35.29
C MET A 53 -48.78 16.55 -35.98
N LYS A 54 -49.49 15.98 -36.98
CA LYS A 54 -49.00 14.83 -37.76
C LYS A 54 -47.75 15.16 -38.57
N ILE A 55 -47.69 16.34 -39.20
CA ILE A 55 -46.49 16.79 -39.92
C ILE A 55 -45.31 17.00 -38.95
N TRP A 56 -45.55 17.58 -37.78
CA TRP A 56 -44.51 17.82 -36.79
C TRP A 56 -43.97 16.50 -36.21
N TYR A 57 -44.84 15.54 -35.88
CA TYR A 57 -44.44 14.23 -35.35
C TYR A 57 -43.71 13.35 -36.38
N TRP A 58 -44.06 13.43 -37.66
CA TRP A 58 -43.50 12.55 -38.69
C TRP A 58 -42.29 13.13 -39.44
N LEU A 59 -42.19 14.46 -39.57
CA LEU A 59 -41.11 15.10 -40.33
C LEU A 59 -40.11 15.87 -39.46
N ILE A 60 -40.57 16.50 -38.37
CA ILE A 60 -39.73 17.43 -37.61
C ILE A 60 -39.19 16.77 -36.34
N ALA A 61 -40.00 16.02 -35.60
CA ALA A 61 -39.58 15.32 -34.38
C ALA A 61 -38.42 14.32 -34.62
N PRO A 62 -38.37 13.52 -35.70
CA PRO A 62 -37.23 12.65 -35.98
C PRO A 62 -35.97 13.44 -36.36
N VAL A 63 -36.12 14.57 -37.05
CA VAL A 63 -35.01 15.44 -37.46
C VAL A 63 -34.46 16.22 -36.25
N CYS A 64 -35.32 16.68 -35.35
CA CYS A 64 -34.93 17.32 -34.08
C CYS A 64 -34.34 16.31 -33.09
N LEU A 65 -34.84 15.06 -33.02
CA LEU A 65 -34.19 13.99 -32.25
C LEU A 65 -32.83 13.65 -32.85
N ALA A 66 -32.72 13.52 -34.18
CA ALA A 66 -31.45 13.22 -34.85
C ALA A 66 -30.44 14.38 -34.70
N ALA A 67 -30.89 15.64 -34.80
CA ALA A 67 -30.09 16.84 -34.60
C ALA A 67 -29.70 17.05 -33.12
N GLY A 68 -30.60 16.76 -32.18
CA GLY A 68 -30.32 16.77 -30.74
C GLY A 68 -29.36 15.65 -30.31
N LEU A 69 -29.48 14.47 -30.92
CA LEU A 69 -28.55 13.35 -30.75
C LEU A 69 -27.17 13.62 -31.38
N THR A 70 -27.09 14.45 -32.42
CA THR A 70 -25.80 14.90 -32.98
C THR A 70 -25.21 16.08 -32.20
N ALA A 71 -26.03 16.97 -31.64
CA ALA A 71 -25.57 18.09 -30.81
C ALA A 71 -25.06 17.67 -29.42
N CYS A 72 -25.50 16.51 -28.90
CA CYS A 72 -24.97 15.94 -27.65
C CYS A 72 -23.68 15.12 -27.83
N ARG A 73 -23.25 14.86 -29.07
CA ARG A 73 -21.93 14.29 -29.33
C ARG A 73 -20.98 15.46 -29.49
N THR A 74 -20.18 15.75 -28.47
CA THR A 74 -19.02 16.63 -28.60
C THR A 74 -18.26 16.23 -29.87
N THR A 75 -18.27 17.08 -30.89
CA THR A 75 -17.69 16.85 -32.22
C THR A 75 -16.18 17.06 -32.26
N GLY A 76 -15.55 17.34 -31.12
CA GLY A 76 -14.10 17.27 -30.99
C GLY A 76 -13.65 15.82 -30.92
N THR A 77 -12.60 15.45 -31.67
CA THR A 77 -11.79 14.30 -31.28
C THR A 77 -11.33 14.58 -29.84
N PRO A 78 -11.59 13.68 -28.87
CA PRO A 78 -11.11 13.90 -27.51
C PRO A 78 -9.61 14.14 -27.58
N GLU A 79 -9.13 15.26 -27.05
CA GLU A 79 -7.70 15.49 -26.95
C GLU A 79 -7.09 14.32 -26.17
N ASP A 80 -6.04 13.74 -26.73
CA ASP A 80 -5.34 12.62 -26.10
C ASP A 80 -4.77 13.08 -24.76
N ILE A 81 -5.34 12.60 -23.67
CA ILE A 81 -4.98 13.00 -22.30
C ILE A 81 -3.48 12.82 -22.01
N SER A 82 -2.81 11.89 -22.71
CA SER A 82 -1.36 11.70 -22.60
C SER A 82 -0.53 12.88 -23.09
N LYS A 83 -1.09 13.72 -23.98
CA LYS A 83 -0.47 14.95 -24.47
C LYS A 83 -0.68 16.14 -23.52
N ILE A 84 -1.69 16.05 -22.65
CA ILE A 84 -2.04 17.10 -21.69
C ILE A 84 -1.38 16.82 -20.34
N ASP A 85 -1.48 15.59 -19.85
CA ASP A 85 -0.88 15.15 -18.59
C ASP A 85 0.17 14.05 -18.85
N LYS A 86 1.42 14.44 -18.64
CA LYS A 86 2.62 13.59 -18.75
C LYS A 86 2.57 12.32 -17.88
N ASN A 87 1.73 12.27 -16.85
CA ASN A 87 1.53 11.08 -16.03
C ASN A 87 0.73 9.99 -16.75
N PHE A 88 -0.12 10.38 -17.70
CA PHE A 88 -0.86 9.46 -18.57
C PHE A 88 -0.10 9.08 -19.84
N ALA A 89 1.08 9.66 -20.06
CA ALA A 89 1.94 9.32 -21.18
C ALA A 89 2.57 7.92 -21.03
N GLU A 90 2.39 7.11 -22.08
CA GLU A 90 3.06 5.82 -22.21
C GLU A 90 4.58 5.98 -22.10
N VAL A 91 5.21 5.06 -21.36
CA VAL A 91 6.67 5.02 -21.31
C VAL A 91 7.18 4.12 -22.40
N LYS A 92 7.92 4.69 -23.33
CA LYS A 92 8.62 3.92 -24.37
C LYS A 92 10.10 3.82 -24.03
N VAL A 93 10.70 2.69 -24.43
CA VAL A 93 12.16 2.51 -24.39
C VAL A 93 12.84 3.56 -25.27
N GLY A 94 12.24 3.91 -26.40
CA GLY A 94 12.76 4.90 -27.35
C GLY A 94 14.11 4.43 -27.93
N ASN A 95 14.99 5.36 -28.25
CA ASN A 95 16.31 5.05 -28.84
C ASN A 95 17.38 4.68 -27.80
N ARG A 96 16.98 4.32 -26.57
CA ARG A 96 17.93 3.96 -25.52
C ARG A 96 18.64 2.66 -25.90
N PRO A 97 19.97 2.56 -25.72
CA PRO A 97 20.67 1.29 -25.94
C PRO A 97 20.27 0.32 -24.84
N VAL A 98 19.75 -0.86 -25.18
CA VAL A 98 19.28 -1.85 -24.20
C VAL A 98 19.85 -3.21 -24.55
N ARG A 99 20.35 -3.93 -23.54
CA ARG A 99 20.67 -5.36 -23.65
C ARG A 99 19.54 -6.16 -23.01
N TYR A 100 18.87 -6.99 -23.81
CA TYR A 100 17.78 -7.84 -23.36
C TYR A 100 18.27 -9.22 -22.94
N TYR A 101 17.71 -9.72 -21.85
CA TYR A 101 17.92 -11.06 -21.31
C TYR A 101 16.58 -11.80 -21.32
N ASP A 102 16.58 -13.08 -21.69
CA ASP A 102 15.40 -13.94 -21.62
C ASP A 102 15.10 -14.25 -20.15
N ALA A 103 14.07 -13.60 -19.61
CA ALA A 103 13.75 -13.69 -18.20
C ALA A 103 13.25 -15.07 -17.77
N LEU A 104 12.86 -15.93 -18.72
CA LEU A 104 12.32 -17.25 -18.43
C LEU A 104 13.39 -18.35 -18.40
N ASN A 105 14.58 -18.07 -18.94
CA ASN A 105 15.62 -19.07 -19.16
C ASN A 105 17.03 -18.63 -18.72
N ASP A 106 17.28 -17.34 -18.51
CA ASP A 106 18.58 -16.86 -17.99
C ASP A 106 18.72 -17.21 -16.49
N PRO A 107 19.84 -17.86 -16.07
CA PRO A 107 20.01 -18.37 -14.72
C PRO A 107 20.13 -17.29 -13.63
N ASN A 108 20.39 -16.03 -14.00
CA ASN A 108 20.45 -14.94 -13.03
C ASN A 108 19.07 -14.44 -12.59
N PHE A 109 18.00 -14.86 -13.28
CA PHE A 109 16.64 -14.63 -12.81
C PHE A 109 16.17 -15.79 -11.92
N VAL A 110 15.66 -15.44 -10.74
CA VAL A 110 14.97 -16.40 -9.87
C VAL A 110 13.48 -16.29 -10.10
N ILE A 111 12.92 -17.28 -10.80
CA ILE A 111 11.49 -17.39 -11.09
C ILE A 111 10.83 -18.30 -10.06
N THR A 112 9.72 -17.86 -9.48
CA THR A 112 8.95 -18.62 -8.48
C THR A 112 7.45 -18.58 -8.79
N GLY A 113 6.67 -19.49 -8.17
CA GLY A 113 5.22 -19.61 -8.35
C GLY A 113 4.74 -20.70 -9.32
N PHE A 114 5.66 -21.40 -9.98
CA PHE A 114 5.35 -22.44 -10.97
C PHE A 114 6.06 -23.76 -10.64
N PRO A 115 5.64 -24.48 -9.58
CA PRO A 115 6.38 -25.65 -9.09
C PRO A 115 6.39 -26.83 -10.07
N TRP A 116 5.44 -26.87 -11.02
CA TRP A 116 5.35 -27.91 -12.05
C TRP A 116 5.93 -27.47 -13.40
N ARG A 117 6.55 -26.29 -13.48
CA ARG A 117 7.23 -25.84 -14.70
C ARG A 117 8.47 -26.71 -14.96
N LYS A 118 8.56 -27.25 -16.18
CA LYS A 118 9.78 -27.89 -16.68
C LYS A 118 10.77 -26.83 -17.21
N PRO A 119 12.10 -27.03 -17.14
CA PRO A 119 13.08 -26.14 -17.76
C PRO A 119 12.75 -25.86 -19.23
N GLY A 120 12.78 -24.59 -19.65
CA GLY A 120 12.38 -24.17 -21.01
C GLY A 120 10.88 -24.26 -21.32
N GLY A 121 10.08 -24.85 -20.41
CA GLY A 121 8.65 -25.02 -20.58
C GLY A 121 7.84 -23.74 -20.29
N PRO A 122 6.55 -23.75 -20.65
CA PRO A 122 5.64 -22.64 -20.37
C PRO A 122 5.47 -22.43 -18.86
N LEU A 123 5.14 -21.19 -18.48
CA LEU A 123 4.68 -20.92 -17.12
C LEU A 123 3.32 -21.60 -16.91
N VAL A 124 3.27 -22.52 -15.95
CA VAL A 124 2.10 -23.34 -15.66
C VAL A 124 1.94 -23.54 -14.15
N ARG A 125 0.72 -23.32 -13.66
CA ARG A 125 0.38 -23.33 -12.23
C ARG A 125 -0.20 -24.65 -11.75
N ILE A 126 -0.38 -25.67 -12.60
CA ILE A 126 -0.86 -27.00 -12.19
C ILE A 126 -0.05 -28.09 -12.92
N PRO A 127 -0.02 -29.33 -12.42
CA PRO A 127 0.59 -30.44 -13.14
C PRO A 127 -0.02 -30.63 -14.53
N GLU A 128 0.81 -30.93 -15.53
CA GLU A 128 0.34 -31.18 -16.91
C GLU A 128 -0.73 -32.30 -16.96
N ARG A 129 -0.59 -33.33 -16.10
CA ARG A 129 -1.56 -34.44 -16.00
C ARG A 129 -2.99 -34.01 -15.63
N LEU A 130 -3.18 -32.82 -15.05
CA LEU A 130 -4.50 -32.30 -14.71
C LEU A 130 -5.10 -31.44 -15.84
N ILE A 131 -4.28 -30.89 -16.73
CA ILE A 131 -4.74 -30.03 -17.82
C ILE A 131 -5.52 -30.87 -18.84
N GLY A 132 -6.77 -30.49 -19.10
CA GLY A 132 -7.68 -31.21 -19.99
C GLY A 132 -8.23 -32.53 -19.41
N SER A 133 -7.84 -32.90 -18.19
CA SER A 133 -8.34 -34.11 -17.53
C SER A 133 -9.78 -33.95 -17.04
N LYS A 134 -10.46 -35.06 -16.74
CA LYS A 134 -11.76 -35.06 -16.07
C LYS A 134 -11.67 -34.87 -14.54
N LEU A 135 -10.45 -34.84 -13.99
CA LEU A 135 -10.22 -34.74 -12.55
C LEU A 135 -10.34 -33.31 -12.01
N VAL A 136 -10.28 -32.32 -12.90
CA VAL A 136 -10.53 -30.91 -12.60
C VAL A 136 -11.52 -30.34 -13.61
N ASN A 137 -12.26 -29.32 -13.22
CA ASN A 137 -13.21 -28.69 -14.15
C ASN A 137 -12.47 -27.87 -15.23
N ARG A 138 -13.16 -27.60 -16.34
CA ARG A 138 -12.62 -26.85 -17.49
C ARG A 138 -12.05 -25.49 -17.09
N GLY A 139 -12.62 -24.83 -16.08
CA GLY A 139 -12.21 -23.50 -15.65
C GLY A 139 -10.89 -23.48 -14.86
N VAL A 140 -10.55 -24.57 -14.16
CA VAL A 140 -9.20 -24.79 -13.60
C VAL A 140 -8.23 -25.01 -14.75
N SER A 141 -8.56 -25.93 -15.66
CA SER A 141 -7.69 -26.27 -16.80
C SER A 141 -7.41 -25.09 -17.73
N SER A 142 -8.40 -24.26 -18.05
CA SER A 142 -8.22 -23.13 -18.98
C SER A 142 -7.38 -21.99 -18.38
N ARG A 143 -7.30 -21.92 -17.06
CA ARG A 143 -6.53 -20.92 -16.30
C ARG A 143 -5.19 -21.43 -15.78
N ALA A 144 -4.82 -22.66 -16.14
CA ALA A 144 -3.56 -23.30 -15.76
C ALA A 144 -2.32 -22.45 -16.14
N ARG A 145 -2.41 -21.71 -17.25
CA ARG A 145 -1.33 -20.86 -17.78
C ARG A 145 -1.42 -19.40 -17.39
N HIS A 146 -2.47 -18.99 -16.66
CA HIS A 146 -2.46 -17.64 -16.05
C HIS A 146 -1.31 -17.58 -15.05
N THR A 147 -0.70 -16.40 -14.88
CA THR A 147 0.57 -16.26 -14.15
C THR A 147 0.44 -15.66 -12.75
N SER A 148 -0.77 -15.65 -12.19
CA SER A 148 -1.02 -15.18 -10.82
C SER A 148 -0.08 -15.86 -9.81
N GLY A 149 0.51 -15.06 -8.93
CA GLY A 149 1.51 -15.49 -7.95
C GLY A 149 2.92 -15.71 -8.50
N GLY A 150 3.11 -15.64 -9.82
CA GLY A 150 4.43 -15.69 -10.44
C GLY A 150 5.28 -14.48 -10.07
N MET A 151 6.53 -14.71 -9.65
CA MET A 151 7.47 -13.64 -9.30
C MET A 151 8.84 -13.91 -9.90
N ILE A 152 9.50 -12.86 -10.38
CA ILE A 152 10.87 -12.89 -10.90
C ILE A 152 11.73 -11.92 -10.09
N ARG A 153 12.82 -12.41 -9.49
CA ARG A 153 13.81 -11.59 -8.76
C ARG A 153 15.15 -11.57 -9.48
N PHE A 154 15.84 -10.44 -9.38
CA PHE A 154 17.19 -10.23 -9.92
C PHE A 154 17.89 -9.04 -9.27
N ARG A 155 19.22 -8.98 -9.42
CA ARG A 155 20.04 -7.84 -8.99
C ARG A 155 20.72 -7.17 -10.17
N THR A 156 20.75 -5.84 -10.18
CA THR A 156 21.48 -5.06 -11.20
C THR A 156 21.81 -3.66 -10.70
N ASP A 157 22.90 -3.09 -11.22
CA ASP A 157 23.23 -1.66 -11.06
C ASP A 157 22.69 -0.80 -12.24
N SER A 158 21.89 -1.40 -13.12
CA SER A 158 21.30 -0.72 -14.26
C SER A 158 20.47 0.48 -13.83
N LYS A 159 20.70 1.61 -14.50
CA LYS A 159 19.94 2.85 -14.29
C LYS A 159 18.52 2.78 -14.86
N TYR A 160 18.19 1.78 -15.67
CA TYR A 160 16.83 1.56 -16.15
C TYR A 160 16.56 0.09 -16.37
N VAL A 161 15.28 -0.26 -16.30
CA VAL A 161 14.79 -1.62 -16.57
C VAL A 161 13.69 -1.49 -17.61
N ALA A 162 13.86 -2.17 -18.73
CA ALA A 162 12.86 -2.33 -19.77
C ALA A 162 12.21 -3.73 -19.67
N VAL A 163 10.98 -3.84 -20.14
CA VAL A 163 10.36 -5.14 -20.43
C VAL A 163 9.88 -5.16 -21.87
N ARG A 164 10.15 -6.28 -22.52
CA ARG A 164 9.53 -6.69 -23.79
C ARG A 164 8.84 -8.02 -23.54
N ALA A 165 7.53 -8.06 -23.71
CA ALA A 165 6.76 -9.25 -23.38
C ALA A 165 5.69 -9.56 -24.43
N GLU A 166 5.35 -10.84 -24.51
CA GLU A 166 4.15 -11.32 -25.18
C GLU A 166 3.24 -11.96 -24.12
N VAL A 167 2.02 -11.47 -24.00
CA VAL A 167 1.04 -11.93 -23.02
C VAL A 167 -0.24 -12.41 -23.70
N GLY A 168 -1.00 -13.25 -22.99
CA GLY A 168 -2.35 -13.62 -23.39
C GLY A 168 -3.29 -12.41 -23.47
N ARG A 169 -4.25 -12.48 -24.38
CA ARG A 169 -5.19 -11.40 -24.66
C ARG A 169 -6.35 -11.45 -23.67
N VAL A 170 -6.24 -10.68 -22.59
CA VAL A 170 -7.28 -10.58 -21.56
C VAL A 170 -7.55 -9.10 -21.27
N ASP A 171 -8.82 -8.71 -21.38
CA ASP A 171 -9.31 -7.38 -21.01
C ASP A 171 -10.65 -7.57 -20.30
N MET A 172 -10.78 -7.06 -19.07
CA MET A 172 -11.91 -7.32 -18.18
C MET A 172 -12.54 -5.99 -17.78
N ASN A 173 -13.86 -5.86 -17.94
CA ASN A 173 -14.56 -4.58 -17.74
C ASN A 173 -14.46 -4.02 -16.31
N HIS A 174 -14.27 -4.87 -15.31
CA HIS A 174 -14.26 -4.54 -13.88
C HIS A 174 -12.90 -4.79 -13.23
N MET A 175 -11.84 -5.04 -14.01
CA MET A 175 -10.48 -5.19 -13.50
C MET A 175 -9.51 -4.35 -14.34
N PRO A 176 -8.64 -3.53 -13.73
CA PRO A 176 -7.68 -2.76 -14.50
C PRO A 176 -6.78 -3.68 -15.34
N ARG A 177 -6.53 -3.27 -16.59
CA ARG A 177 -5.65 -4.00 -17.53
C ARG A 177 -4.29 -4.34 -16.93
N ASN A 178 -3.76 -3.40 -16.15
CA ASN A 178 -2.50 -3.57 -15.44
C ASN A 178 -2.52 -4.73 -14.44
N GLY A 179 -3.65 -5.03 -13.80
CA GLY A 179 -3.81 -6.19 -12.94
C GLY A 179 -4.02 -7.48 -13.73
N SER A 180 -4.82 -7.43 -14.79
CA SER A 180 -5.17 -8.63 -15.55
C SER A 180 -4.02 -9.15 -16.42
N CYS A 181 -3.37 -8.27 -17.20
CA CYS A 181 -2.31 -8.61 -18.17
C CYS A 181 -1.02 -7.79 -18.01
N GLY A 182 -0.91 -6.96 -16.97
CA GLY A 182 0.29 -6.17 -16.67
C GLY A 182 1.20 -6.78 -15.60
N PHE A 183 2.31 -6.10 -15.39
CA PHE A 183 3.40 -6.43 -14.47
C PHE A 183 3.63 -5.24 -13.55
N ASP A 184 4.12 -5.47 -12.35
CA ASP A 184 4.64 -4.41 -11.49
C ASP A 184 6.00 -4.79 -10.91
N ILE A 185 6.80 -3.76 -10.59
CA ILE A 185 8.15 -3.92 -10.07
C ILE A 185 8.31 -3.21 -8.73
N TYR A 186 8.99 -3.91 -7.84
CA TYR A 186 9.42 -3.44 -6.54
C TYR A 186 10.95 -3.47 -6.46
N GLU A 187 11.53 -2.57 -5.67
CA GLU A 187 12.95 -2.56 -5.32
C GLU A 187 13.10 -2.83 -3.83
N LEU A 188 14.10 -3.61 -3.44
CA LEU A 188 14.40 -3.86 -2.04
C LEU A 188 15.22 -2.70 -1.47
N ILE A 189 14.61 -1.93 -0.56
CA ILE A 189 15.20 -0.75 0.08
C ILE A 189 15.16 -0.94 1.58
N ASP A 190 16.33 -0.94 2.24
CA ASP A 190 16.45 -1.11 3.70
C ASP A 190 15.62 -2.31 4.21
N GLY A 191 15.69 -3.43 3.48
CA GLY A 191 14.98 -4.67 3.84
C GLY A 191 13.47 -4.68 3.56
N LYS A 192 12.93 -3.65 2.88
CA LYS A 192 11.51 -3.56 2.50
C LYS A 192 11.34 -3.45 0.99
N TRP A 193 10.34 -4.14 0.45
CA TRP A 193 9.99 -4.02 -0.97
C TRP A 193 9.16 -2.77 -1.21
N MET A 194 9.73 -1.81 -1.92
CA MET A 194 9.10 -0.54 -2.25
C MET A 194 8.60 -0.56 -3.68
N PHE A 195 7.35 -0.15 -3.89
CA PHE A 195 6.75 -0.09 -5.22
C PHE A 195 7.48 0.95 -6.07
N HIS A 196 7.77 0.61 -7.32
CA HIS A 196 8.30 1.56 -8.30
C HIS A 196 7.30 1.89 -9.38
N ARG A 197 6.79 0.87 -10.07
CA ARG A 197 5.98 1.08 -11.27
C ARG A 197 5.17 -0.14 -11.65
N VAL A 198 4.08 0.11 -12.35
CA VAL A 198 3.31 -0.86 -13.10
C VAL A 198 3.45 -0.63 -14.60
N THR A 199 3.41 -1.70 -15.38
CA THR A 199 3.37 -1.63 -16.83
C THR A 199 2.51 -2.73 -17.42
N GLY A 200 2.13 -2.60 -18.68
CA GLY A 200 1.33 -3.58 -19.41
C GLY A 200 1.09 -3.13 -20.84
N PRO A 201 0.45 -3.97 -21.65
CA PRO A 201 0.12 -3.60 -23.01
C PRO A 201 -0.86 -2.42 -23.04
N SER A 202 -0.66 -1.49 -23.96
CA SER A 202 -1.67 -0.49 -24.32
C SER A 202 -2.91 -1.16 -24.93
N ARG A 203 -3.95 -0.35 -25.20
CA ARG A 203 -5.20 -0.88 -25.76
C ARG A 203 -4.99 -1.43 -27.16
N SER A 204 -4.13 -0.79 -27.95
CA SER A 204 -3.78 -1.26 -29.30
C SER A 204 -2.84 -2.46 -29.22
N GLU A 205 -1.85 -2.47 -28.31
CA GLU A 205 -0.90 -3.57 -28.15
C GLU A 205 -1.58 -4.87 -27.71
N LEU A 206 -2.63 -4.80 -26.90
CA LEU A 206 -3.46 -5.94 -26.50
C LEU A 206 -3.99 -6.77 -27.68
N THR A 207 -4.19 -6.15 -28.85
CA THR A 207 -4.65 -6.87 -30.05
C THR A 207 -3.65 -7.93 -30.50
N THR A 208 -2.34 -7.70 -30.28
CA THR A 208 -1.28 -8.65 -30.58
C THR A 208 -0.84 -9.41 -29.34
N GLY A 209 -0.96 -8.80 -28.15
CA GLY A 209 -0.41 -9.27 -26.89
C GLY A 209 1.06 -8.87 -26.69
N LYS A 210 1.68 -8.17 -27.65
CA LYS A 210 3.10 -7.81 -27.64
C LYS A 210 3.27 -6.34 -27.27
N PHE A 211 4.17 -6.05 -26.34
CA PHE A 211 4.49 -4.68 -25.94
C PHE A 211 5.94 -4.55 -25.46
N GLU A 212 6.46 -3.32 -25.53
CA GLU A 212 7.79 -2.96 -25.04
C GLU A 212 7.77 -1.61 -24.33
N THR A 213 8.35 -1.55 -23.13
CA THR A 213 8.20 -0.38 -22.24
C THR A 213 9.31 -0.30 -21.20
N LEU A 214 9.48 0.87 -20.57
CA LEU A 214 10.35 1.03 -19.39
C LEU A 214 9.55 0.83 -18.10
N LEU A 215 9.98 -0.13 -17.29
CA LEU A 215 9.52 -0.29 -15.91
C LEU A 215 10.21 0.66 -14.94
N LEU A 216 11.50 0.93 -15.15
CA LEU A 216 12.26 1.84 -14.28
C LEU A 216 12.89 2.97 -15.08
N ARG A 217 12.55 4.22 -14.74
CA ARG A 217 13.01 5.45 -15.39
C ARG A 217 14.13 6.10 -14.57
N GLY A 218 15.38 5.65 -14.70
CA GLY A 218 16.53 6.30 -14.05
C GLY A 218 16.61 6.02 -12.55
N ASN A 219 17.30 4.95 -12.14
CA ASN A 219 17.62 4.73 -10.73
C ASN A 219 18.59 5.82 -10.28
N LYS A 220 18.14 6.70 -9.38
CA LYS A 220 18.95 7.80 -8.84
C LYS A 220 20.02 7.33 -7.86
N ARG A 221 19.95 6.07 -7.40
CA ARG A 221 20.92 5.48 -6.48
C ARG A 221 21.99 4.70 -7.24
N ASP A 222 23.21 4.83 -6.77
CA ASP A 222 24.34 4.07 -7.28
C ASP A 222 24.41 2.68 -6.63
N GLY A 223 25.16 1.77 -7.25
CA GLY A 223 25.37 0.42 -6.76
C GLY A 223 24.34 -0.61 -7.24
N MET A 224 24.50 -1.83 -6.71
CA MET A 224 23.65 -2.96 -7.03
C MET A 224 22.34 -2.91 -6.24
N HIS A 225 21.21 -3.04 -6.94
CA HIS A 225 19.88 -3.07 -6.36
C HIS A 225 19.21 -4.40 -6.65
N GLU A 226 18.29 -4.80 -5.79
CA GLU A 226 17.48 -6.00 -6.01
C GLU A 226 16.05 -5.62 -6.38
N TYR A 227 15.53 -6.26 -7.42
CA TYR A 227 14.18 -6.04 -7.93
C TYR A 227 13.34 -7.31 -7.86
N LEU A 228 12.04 -7.11 -7.68
CA LEU A 228 11.00 -8.13 -7.75
C LEU A 228 9.95 -7.68 -8.76
N LEU A 229 9.74 -8.47 -9.79
CA LEU A 229 8.71 -8.29 -10.81
C LEU A 229 7.57 -9.30 -10.54
N ASN A 230 6.35 -8.85 -10.27
CA ASN A 230 5.21 -9.76 -10.25
C ASN A 230 4.61 -9.90 -11.66
N LEU A 231 4.12 -11.10 -11.96
CA LEU A 231 3.53 -11.45 -13.24
C LEU A 231 2.00 -11.24 -13.27
N PRO A 232 1.39 -11.13 -14.47
CA PRO A 232 -0.04 -10.88 -14.60
C PRO A 232 -0.98 -11.86 -13.88
N LEU A 233 -2.07 -11.36 -13.31
CA LEU A 233 -2.99 -12.18 -12.51
C LEU A 233 -3.94 -13.04 -13.37
N TYR A 234 -4.37 -12.52 -14.51
CA TYR A 234 -5.39 -13.14 -15.36
C TYR A 234 -4.90 -13.44 -16.77
N SER A 235 -3.61 -13.28 -17.05
CA SER A 235 -3.03 -13.57 -18.36
C SER A 235 -1.86 -14.53 -18.29
N ALA A 236 -1.66 -15.26 -19.38
CA ALA A 236 -0.43 -16.02 -19.61
C ALA A 236 0.70 -15.09 -20.03
N VAL A 237 1.94 -15.44 -19.69
CA VAL A 237 3.15 -14.83 -20.23
C VAL A 237 3.76 -15.84 -21.20
N ILE A 238 3.73 -15.51 -22.49
CA ILE A 238 4.21 -16.36 -23.59
C ILE A 238 5.72 -16.17 -23.77
N SER A 239 6.19 -14.92 -23.72
CA SER A 239 7.62 -14.59 -23.67
C SER A 239 7.85 -13.35 -22.80
N LEU A 240 9.02 -13.27 -22.17
CA LEU A 240 9.40 -12.14 -21.33
C LEU A 240 10.91 -11.90 -21.42
N HIS A 241 11.27 -10.70 -21.84
CA HIS A 241 12.65 -10.23 -21.84
C HIS A 241 12.78 -9.00 -20.95
N ILE A 242 13.78 -9.01 -20.08
CA ILE A 242 14.12 -7.87 -19.23
C ILE A 242 15.35 -7.18 -19.84
N GLY A 243 15.21 -5.90 -20.12
CA GLY A 243 16.23 -5.08 -20.74
C GLY A 243 16.96 -4.22 -19.73
N LEU A 244 18.29 -4.26 -19.74
CA LEU A 244 19.17 -3.49 -18.87
C LEU A 244 20.10 -2.60 -19.70
N ALA A 245 20.76 -1.62 -19.06
CA ALA A 245 21.82 -0.86 -19.71
C ALA A 245 22.95 -1.81 -20.17
N PRO A 246 23.55 -1.63 -21.36
CA PRO A 246 24.44 -2.63 -21.95
C PRO A 246 25.65 -3.06 -21.11
N LYS A 247 26.13 -2.16 -20.24
CA LYS A 247 27.30 -2.38 -19.36
C LYS A 247 26.92 -2.58 -17.88
N ALA A 248 25.62 -2.64 -17.56
CA ALA A 248 25.18 -2.87 -16.20
C ALA A 248 25.57 -4.29 -15.75
N LYS A 249 25.96 -4.40 -14.48
CA LYS A 249 26.08 -5.69 -13.80
C LYS A 249 24.70 -6.28 -13.62
N PHE A 250 24.64 -7.61 -13.70
CA PHE A 250 23.42 -8.38 -13.59
C PHE A 250 23.75 -9.68 -12.86
N GLU A 251 23.10 -9.90 -11.72
CA GLU A 251 23.44 -10.95 -10.76
C GLU A 251 22.17 -11.63 -10.24
N THR A 252 22.34 -12.88 -9.79
CA THR A 252 21.33 -13.63 -9.05
C THR A 252 21.01 -12.90 -7.72
N PRO A 253 19.72 -12.80 -7.32
CA PRO A 253 19.32 -12.19 -6.05
C PRO A 253 19.69 -13.06 -4.85
N ALA A 254 19.64 -12.48 -3.65
CA ALA A 254 19.78 -13.27 -2.43
C ALA A 254 18.63 -14.28 -2.29
N PRO A 255 18.83 -15.43 -1.61
CA PRO A 255 17.72 -16.33 -1.27
C PRO A 255 16.58 -15.61 -0.55
N TRP A 256 15.37 -16.16 -0.64
CA TRP A 256 14.24 -15.70 0.18
C TRP A 256 14.55 -15.88 1.67
N LYS A 257 14.03 -14.99 2.53
CA LYS A 257 14.18 -15.18 3.99
C LYS A 257 13.47 -16.46 4.45
N ILE A 258 12.34 -16.78 3.82
CA ILE A 258 11.63 -18.04 3.96
C ILE A 258 11.79 -18.79 2.64
N ALA A 259 12.60 -19.84 2.63
CA ALA A 259 12.95 -20.56 1.41
C ALA A 259 11.75 -21.30 0.78
N LYS A 260 10.89 -21.89 1.61
CA LYS A 260 9.74 -22.67 1.15
C LYS A 260 8.54 -21.79 0.83
N PRO A 261 7.72 -22.16 -0.18
CA PRO A 261 6.60 -21.35 -0.58
C PRO A 261 5.41 -21.42 0.38
N VAL A 262 4.63 -20.34 0.42
CA VAL A 262 3.25 -20.39 0.93
C VAL A 262 2.33 -20.65 -0.26
N VAL A 263 1.50 -21.68 -0.14
CA VAL A 263 0.57 -22.10 -1.20
C VAL A 263 -0.84 -21.63 -0.85
N PHE A 264 -1.49 -20.94 -1.78
CA PHE A 264 -2.86 -20.44 -1.64
C PHE A 264 -3.75 -21.16 -2.66
N TYR A 265 -4.81 -21.83 -2.21
CA TYR A 265 -5.80 -22.42 -3.12
C TYR A 265 -7.16 -21.76 -2.88
N GLY A 266 -7.74 -21.17 -3.93
CA GLY A 266 -8.94 -20.39 -3.73
C GLY A 266 -9.57 -19.74 -4.97
N SER A 267 -10.38 -18.73 -4.71
CA SER A 267 -11.34 -18.19 -5.67
C SER A 267 -10.76 -17.20 -6.70
N SER A 268 -11.63 -16.45 -7.38
CA SER A 268 -11.24 -15.26 -8.15
C SER A 268 -10.50 -14.23 -7.29
N ILE A 269 -10.88 -14.12 -6.02
CA ILE A 269 -10.24 -13.20 -5.07
C ILE A 269 -8.80 -13.64 -4.79
N THR A 270 -8.59 -14.93 -4.52
CA THR A 270 -7.24 -15.50 -4.39
C THR A 270 -6.44 -15.29 -5.67
N GLN A 271 -7.05 -15.50 -6.85
CA GLN A 271 -6.39 -15.24 -8.14
C GLN A 271 -6.01 -13.76 -8.31
N GLY A 272 -6.74 -12.84 -7.68
CA GLY A 272 -6.45 -11.41 -7.61
C GLY A 272 -7.49 -10.51 -8.29
N GLY A 273 -8.70 -11.00 -8.58
CA GLY A 273 -9.81 -10.14 -9.00
C GLY A 273 -10.27 -9.26 -7.82
N CYS A 274 -10.20 -7.93 -7.85
CA CYS A 274 -9.85 -7.01 -8.96
C CYS A 274 -8.74 -6.03 -8.57
N ALA A 275 -7.56 -6.57 -8.21
CA ALA A 275 -6.38 -5.78 -7.89
C ALA A 275 -5.97 -4.93 -9.08
N SER A 276 -5.56 -3.68 -8.84
CA SER A 276 -5.19 -2.76 -9.91
C SER A 276 -3.88 -3.13 -10.62
N HIS A 277 -3.01 -3.86 -9.91
CA HIS A 277 -1.79 -4.46 -10.41
C HIS A 277 -1.42 -5.70 -9.58
N PRO A 278 -0.57 -6.61 -10.09
CA PRO A 278 -0.41 -7.93 -9.48
C PRO A 278 0.07 -7.92 -8.02
N GLY A 279 0.95 -6.98 -7.66
CA GLY A 279 1.47 -6.80 -6.31
C GLY A 279 0.44 -6.33 -5.28
N ASN A 280 -0.74 -5.86 -5.68
CA ASN A 280 -1.79 -5.47 -4.72
C ASN A 280 -2.69 -6.62 -4.27
N ASN A 281 -2.57 -7.81 -4.87
CA ASN A 281 -3.23 -8.99 -4.36
C ASN A 281 -2.73 -9.29 -2.92
N TYR A 282 -3.63 -9.62 -1.99
CA TYR A 282 -3.28 -9.87 -0.58
C TYR A 282 -2.18 -10.94 -0.42
N THR A 283 -2.19 -11.95 -1.30
CA THR A 283 -1.17 -13.01 -1.35
C THR A 283 0.22 -12.46 -1.68
N ALA A 284 0.31 -11.52 -2.62
CA ALA A 284 1.54 -10.84 -2.99
C ALA A 284 2.02 -9.85 -1.92
N ILE A 285 1.10 -9.18 -1.22
CA ILE A 285 1.44 -8.29 -0.10
C ILE A 285 2.10 -9.11 1.03
N LEU A 286 1.49 -10.24 1.41
CA LEU A 286 2.05 -11.16 2.41
C LEU A 286 3.44 -11.70 1.99
N ALA A 287 3.57 -12.11 0.73
CA ALA A 287 4.83 -12.63 0.18
C ALA A 287 5.97 -11.62 0.24
N ARG A 288 5.69 -10.35 -0.07
CA ARG A 288 6.69 -9.27 0.05
C ARG A 288 7.03 -8.99 1.51
N GLU A 289 6.05 -8.89 2.40
CA GLU A 289 6.31 -8.55 3.79
C GLU A 289 7.19 -9.61 4.48
N PHE A 290 6.82 -10.88 4.37
CA PHE A 290 7.53 -11.97 5.05
C PHE A 290 8.66 -12.58 4.21
N SER A 291 8.84 -12.14 2.96
CA SER A 291 9.87 -12.61 2.03
C SER A 291 9.84 -14.13 1.84
N PHE A 292 8.75 -14.60 1.23
CA PHE A 292 8.60 -15.99 0.77
C PHE A 292 8.21 -16.04 -0.72
N PRO A 293 8.55 -17.12 -1.45
CA PRO A 293 7.92 -17.40 -2.74
C PRO A 293 6.45 -17.78 -2.53
N GLN A 294 5.53 -17.28 -3.35
CA GLN A 294 4.12 -17.68 -3.29
C GLN A 294 3.78 -18.64 -4.42
N ILE A 295 2.85 -19.56 -4.18
CA ILE A 295 2.19 -20.33 -5.23
C ILE A 295 0.70 -20.02 -5.13
N ASN A 296 0.20 -19.25 -6.09
CA ASN A 296 -1.19 -18.82 -6.11
C ASN A 296 -1.99 -19.73 -7.04
N LEU A 297 -2.79 -20.61 -6.44
CA LEU A 297 -3.73 -21.53 -7.10
C LEU A 297 -5.16 -21.01 -7.00
N GLY A 298 -5.31 -19.69 -7.16
CA GLY A 298 -6.58 -19.05 -7.41
C GLY A 298 -7.10 -19.39 -8.81
N PHE A 299 -8.33 -19.89 -8.90
CA PHE A 299 -9.01 -20.14 -10.16
C PHE A 299 -10.40 -19.50 -10.14
N SER A 300 -10.52 -18.36 -10.83
CA SER A 300 -11.72 -17.54 -10.93
C SER A 300 -12.96 -18.36 -11.30
N GLY A 301 -13.90 -18.49 -10.35
CA GLY A 301 -15.15 -19.24 -10.53
C GLY A 301 -14.96 -20.75 -10.68
N SER A 302 -13.81 -21.32 -10.30
CA SER A 302 -13.44 -22.68 -10.68
C SER A 302 -12.66 -23.49 -9.65
N ALA A 303 -11.98 -22.91 -8.67
CA ALA A 303 -11.45 -23.70 -7.55
C ALA A 303 -12.60 -24.15 -6.65
N MET A 304 -12.98 -25.43 -6.67
CA MET A 304 -14.18 -25.91 -5.97
C MET A 304 -13.89 -27.02 -4.95
N GLY A 305 -12.63 -27.20 -4.54
CA GLY A 305 -12.21 -28.24 -3.61
C GLY A 305 -12.01 -29.60 -4.28
N GLU A 306 -11.44 -29.62 -5.50
CA GLU A 306 -11.15 -30.87 -6.20
C GLU A 306 -10.09 -31.73 -5.46
N PRO A 307 -10.37 -33.02 -5.19
CA PRO A 307 -9.39 -33.92 -4.57
C PRO A 307 -8.07 -34.01 -5.34
N ALA A 308 -8.13 -34.05 -6.68
CA ALA A 308 -6.92 -34.12 -7.52
C ALA A 308 -6.04 -32.87 -7.40
N MET A 309 -6.62 -31.70 -7.12
CA MET A 309 -5.85 -30.49 -6.79
C MET A 309 -5.23 -30.60 -5.40
N ALA A 310 -5.95 -31.13 -4.42
CA ALA A 310 -5.40 -31.39 -3.08
C ALA A 310 -4.22 -32.37 -3.14
N GLU A 311 -4.34 -33.45 -3.91
CA GLU A 311 -3.27 -34.44 -4.11
C GLU A 311 -2.05 -33.82 -4.79
N ALA A 312 -2.25 -33.01 -5.83
CA ALA A 312 -1.16 -32.28 -6.46
C ALA A 312 -0.46 -31.31 -5.49
N ILE A 313 -1.22 -30.56 -4.68
CA ILE A 313 -0.66 -29.64 -3.68
C ILE A 313 0.08 -30.40 -2.58
N ALA A 314 -0.41 -31.58 -2.19
CA ALA A 314 0.24 -32.43 -1.20
C ALA A 314 1.63 -32.91 -1.62
N GLU A 315 1.96 -32.91 -2.92
CA GLU A 315 3.30 -33.23 -3.43
C GLU A 315 4.32 -32.09 -3.19
N LEU A 316 3.87 -30.88 -2.83
CA LEU A 316 4.73 -29.72 -2.67
C LEU A 316 5.39 -29.64 -1.29
N ASP A 317 6.63 -29.19 -1.23
CA ASP A 317 7.28 -28.76 0.01
C ASP A 317 6.89 -27.30 0.32
N MET A 318 6.24 -27.08 1.46
CA MET A 318 5.54 -25.82 1.77
C MET A 318 5.95 -25.27 3.14
N ALA A 319 5.98 -23.94 3.26
CA ALA A 319 6.08 -23.24 4.54
C ALA A 319 4.72 -23.19 5.26
N ALA A 320 3.65 -22.98 4.50
CA ALA A 320 2.26 -22.98 4.97
C ALA A 320 1.31 -23.20 3.79
N PHE A 321 0.09 -23.63 4.08
CA PHE A 321 -0.99 -23.78 3.12
C PHE A 321 -2.22 -22.95 3.54
N VAL A 322 -2.84 -22.27 2.59
CA VAL A 322 -4.03 -21.44 2.80
C VAL A 322 -5.17 -21.94 1.92
N LEU A 323 -6.27 -22.36 2.55
CA LEU A 323 -7.47 -22.88 1.91
C LEU A 323 -8.59 -21.82 1.92
N ASP A 324 -8.88 -21.24 0.75
CA ASP A 324 -9.68 -20.01 0.56
C ASP A 324 -10.62 -20.11 -0.67
N TYR A 325 -11.30 -21.25 -0.84
CA TYR A 325 -12.14 -21.50 -2.03
C TYR A 325 -13.65 -21.31 -1.80
N ASP A 326 -14.07 -20.93 -0.59
CA ASP A 326 -15.47 -20.80 -0.20
C ASP A 326 -16.31 -20.03 -1.23
N HIS A 327 -15.83 -18.89 -1.72
CA HIS A 327 -16.52 -18.09 -2.74
C HIS A 327 -16.94 -18.86 -4.00
N ASN A 328 -16.16 -19.86 -4.41
CA ASN A 328 -16.42 -20.63 -5.62
C ASN A 328 -17.27 -21.88 -5.37
N ALA A 329 -17.38 -22.36 -4.12
CA ALA A 329 -18.17 -23.55 -3.85
C ALA A 329 -19.66 -23.25 -4.15
N PRO A 330 -20.26 -23.93 -5.15
CA PRO A 330 -21.53 -23.53 -5.78
C PRO A 330 -22.73 -23.60 -4.83
N SER A 331 -22.65 -24.42 -3.78
CA SER A 331 -23.71 -24.58 -2.78
C SER A 331 -23.12 -24.82 -1.39
N LEU A 332 -23.96 -24.76 -0.36
CA LEU A 332 -23.58 -25.16 1.00
C LEU A 332 -23.24 -26.65 1.05
N GLU A 333 -24.06 -27.50 0.40
CA GLU A 333 -23.86 -28.95 0.31
C GLU A 333 -22.53 -29.31 -0.35
N HIS A 334 -22.17 -28.62 -1.44
CA HIS A 334 -20.88 -28.82 -2.10
C HIS A 334 -19.72 -28.51 -1.17
N LEU A 335 -19.80 -27.40 -0.43
CA LEU A 335 -18.77 -27.03 0.55
C LEU A 335 -18.67 -28.08 1.67
N GLN A 336 -19.81 -28.55 2.19
CA GLN A 336 -19.87 -29.62 3.21
C GLN A 336 -19.18 -30.91 2.72
N LYS A 337 -19.42 -31.29 1.47
CA LYS A 337 -18.88 -32.51 0.88
C LYS A 337 -17.37 -32.43 0.62
N THR A 338 -16.84 -31.25 0.31
CA THR A 338 -15.47 -31.11 -0.23
C THR A 338 -14.45 -30.59 0.77
N HIS A 339 -14.84 -29.72 1.71
CA HIS A 339 -13.88 -28.94 2.50
C HIS A 339 -13.02 -29.80 3.44
N ALA A 340 -13.66 -30.63 4.28
CA ALA A 340 -12.94 -31.53 5.18
C ALA A 340 -12.11 -32.59 4.43
N GLY A 341 -12.61 -33.06 3.28
CA GLY A 341 -11.88 -34.01 2.43
C GLY A 341 -10.58 -33.42 1.90
N PHE A 342 -10.63 -32.18 1.38
CA PHE A 342 -9.46 -31.46 0.89
C PHE A 342 -8.42 -31.26 2.01
N PHE A 343 -8.86 -30.76 3.17
CA PHE A 343 -7.99 -30.59 4.34
C PHE A 343 -7.28 -31.89 4.74
N ARG A 344 -8.02 -33.01 4.80
CA ARG A 344 -7.47 -34.31 5.20
C ARG A 344 -6.40 -34.83 4.24
N ILE A 345 -6.55 -34.59 2.93
CA ILE A 345 -5.53 -34.98 1.94
C ILE A 345 -4.21 -34.26 2.24
N ILE A 346 -4.26 -32.93 2.43
CA ILE A 346 -3.06 -32.14 2.74
C ILE A 346 -2.47 -32.54 4.09
N ARG A 347 -3.29 -32.64 5.14
CA ARG A 347 -2.83 -32.98 6.49
C ARG A 347 -2.22 -34.39 6.57
N LYS A 348 -2.76 -35.36 5.82
CA LYS A 348 -2.20 -36.72 5.73
C LYS A 348 -0.78 -36.72 5.15
N ALA A 349 -0.54 -35.94 4.10
CA ALA A 349 0.79 -35.80 3.51
C ALA A 349 1.73 -34.96 4.37
N HIS A 350 1.20 -33.96 5.07
CA HIS A 350 1.97 -33.01 5.87
C HIS A 350 1.43 -32.86 7.31
N PRO A 351 1.80 -33.76 8.24
CA PRO A 351 1.21 -33.81 9.59
C PRO A 351 1.42 -32.54 10.45
N LYS A 352 2.49 -31.77 10.19
CA LYS A 352 2.85 -30.57 10.97
C LYS A 352 2.80 -29.25 10.19
N LEU A 353 2.38 -29.27 8.92
CA LEU A 353 2.31 -28.07 8.10
C LEU A 353 1.30 -27.07 8.68
N PRO A 354 1.63 -25.78 8.81
CA PRO A 354 0.63 -24.77 9.12
C PRO A 354 -0.44 -24.68 8.02
N ILE A 355 -1.71 -24.92 8.37
CA ILE A 355 -2.84 -24.83 7.45
C ILE A 355 -3.82 -23.76 7.94
N LEU A 356 -4.04 -22.72 7.14
CA LEU A 356 -5.02 -21.67 7.41
C LEU A 356 -6.31 -21.96 6.63
N LEU A 357 -7.43 -21.95 7.33
CA LEU A 357 -8.78 -22.12 6.79
C LEU A 357 -9.48 -20.75 6.79
N LEU A 358 -9.81 -20.25 5.61
CA LEU A 358 -10.41 -18.92 5.41
C LEU A 358 -11.88 -19.04 5.00
N THR A 359 -12.71 -18.15 5.51
CA THR A 359 -14.11 -17.99 5.06
C THR A 359 -14.25 -16.78 4.13
N ARG A 360 -15.31 -16.76 3.32
CA ARG A 360 -15.60 -15.62 2.43
C ARG A 360 -15.95 -14.34 3.19
N GLY A 361 -15.61 -13.18 2.63
CA GLY A 361 -15.73 -11.89 3.34
C GLY A 361 -16.73 -10.85 2.78
N ASP A 362 -17.02 -10.85 1.48
CA ASP A 362 -17.96 -9.88 0.86
C ASP A 362 -19.41 -10.06 1.32
N LYS A 363 -19.82 -11.33 1.48
CA LYS A 363 -21.18 -11.77 1.83
C LYS A 363 -21.08 -12.91 2.84
N PRO A 364 -20.60 -12.64 4.05
CA PRO A 364 -20.37 -13.68 5.05
C PRO A 364 -21.66 -14.46 5.31
N SER A 365 -21.56 -15.77 5.46
CA SER A 365 -22.70 -16.65 5.67
C SER A 365 -22.44 -17.53 6.88
N PRO A 366 -23.17 -17.35 8.00
CA PRO A 366 -22.97 -18.17 9.20
C PRO A 366 -23.05 -19.67 8.92
N LYS A 367 -23.94 -20.10 8.01
CA LYS A 367 -24.06 -21.51 7.61
C LYS A 367 -22.80 -22.03 6.91
N ARG A 368 -22.20 -21.25 6.00
CA ARG A 368 -20.97 -21.65 5.29
C ARG A 368 -19.75 -21.58 6.21
N THR A 369 -19.67 -20.52 7.02
CA THR A 369 -18.68 -20.37 8.08
C THR A 369 -18.69 -21.59 9.01
N ALA A 370 -19.87 -22.09 9.40
CA ALA A 370 -20.00 -23.27 10.25
C ALA A 370 -19.40 -24.54 9.62
N VAL A 371 -19.45 -24.70 8.30
CA VAL A 371 -18.84 -25.85 7.60
C VAL A 371 -17.32 -25.82 7.68
N ILE A 372 -16.73 -24.66 7.43
CA ILE A 372 -15.27 -24.46 7.48
C ILE A 372 -14.80 -24.54 8.93
N ARG A 373 -15.56 -23.95 9.85
CA ARG A 373 -15.33 -24.05 11.30
C ARG A 373 -15.39 -25.50 11.78
N ALA A 374 -16.32 -26.31 11.30
CA ALA A 374 -16.39 -27.73 11.66
C ALA A 374 -15.11 -28.47 11.26
N THR A 375 -14.54 -28.19 10.08
CA THR A 375 -13.24 -28.77 9.68
C THR A 375 -12.12 -28.37 10.64
N TYR A 376 -12.08 -27.11 11.06
CA TYR A 376 -11.13 -26.61 12.06
C TYR A 376 -11.33 -27.28 13.43
N ASP A 377 -12.56 -27.28 13.94
CA ASP A 377 -12.88 -27.79 15.29
C ASP A 377 -12.64 -29.30 15.38
N GLU A 378 -12.97 -30.06 14.34
CA GLU A 378 -12.69 -31.50 14.27
C GLU A 378 -11.18 -31.78 14.28
N ALA A 379 -10.37 -31.01 13.54
CA ALA A 379 -8.93 -31.15 13.54
C ALA A 379 -8.33 -30.81 14.92
N VAL A 380 -8.77 -29.71 15.54
CA VAL A 380 -8.33 -29.32 16.90
C VAL A 380 -8.75 -30.36 17.94
N LYS A 381 -9.96 -30.89 17.85
CA LYS A 381 -10.47 -31.97 18.72
C LYS A 381 -9.66 -33.25 18.55
N ALA A 382 -9.18 -33.53 17.34
CA ALA A 382 -8.27 -34.64 17.05
C ALA A 382 -6.81 -34.37 17.48
N GLY A 383 -6.51 -33.21 18.07
CA GLY A 383 -5.20 -32.86 18.59
C GLY A 383 -4.31 -32.05 17.64
N ASP A 384 -4.80 -31.64 16.47
CA ASP A 384 -4.03 -30.80 15.55
C ASP A 384 -3.81 -29.41 16.16
N ARG A 385 -2.53 -29.01 16.28
CA ARG A 385 -2.10 -27.68 16.76
C ARG A 385 -1.58 -26.78 15.65
N HIS A 386 -1.57 -27.26 14.40
CA HIS A 386 -1.04 -26.57 13.23
C HIS A 386 -2.15 -26.19 12.24
N VAL A 387 -3.40 -26.12 12.70
CA VAL A 387 -4.55 -25.62 11.94
C VAL A 387 -5.00 -24.29 12.52
N TYR A 388 -5.31 -23.33 11.64
CA TYR A 388 -5.65 -21.96 12.01
C TYR A 388 -6.91 -21.54 11.27
N PHE A 389 -7.70 -20.68 11.90
CA PHE A 389 -8.96 -20.18 11.32
C PHE A 389 -8.91 -18.67 11.15
N VAL A 390 -9.31 -18.19 9.97
CA VAL A 390 -9.46 -16.77 9.67
C VAL A 390 -10.92 -16.51 9.27
N ASP A 391 -11.58 -15.66 10.05
CA ASP A 391 -12.98 -15.29 9.80
C ASP A 391 -13.05 -14.13 8.81
N GLY A 392 -13.43 -14.42 7.57
CA GLY A 392 -13.60 -13.43 6.50
C GLY A 392 -14.65 -12.38 6.78
N ALA A 393 -15.60 -12.63 7.70
CA ALA A 393 -16.55 -11.61 8.14
C ALA A 393 -15.86 -10.37 8.74
N LYS A 394 -14.61 -10.52 9.21
CA LYS A 394 -13.81 -9.44 9.79
C LYS A 394 -13.10 -8.57 8.76
N TYR A 395 -13.02 -8.98 7.48
CA TYR A 395 -12.26 -8.23 6.48
C TYR A 395 -12.78 -6.79 6.33
N PHE A 396 -14.09 -6.60 6.36
CA PHE A 396 -14.73 -5.32 6.08
C PHE A 396 -15.62 -4.83 7.23
N ALA A 397 -15.58 -5.48 8.40
CA ALA A 397 -16.50 -5.25 9.52
C ALA A 397 -16.45 -3.82 10.09
N GLU A 398 -15.28 -3.18 10.03
CA GLU A 398 -15.07 -1.82 10.54
C GLU A 398 -15.47 -0.73 9.53
N LEU A 399 -15.89 -1.11 8.31
CA LEU A 399 -16.31 -0.15 7.30
C LEU A 399 -17.79 0.21 7.49
N PRO A 400 -18.17 1.48 7.33
CA PRO A 400 -19.57 1.89 7.34
C PRO A 400 -20.37 1.26 6.18
N ASP A 401 -19.68 0.97 5.07
CA ASP A 401 -20.19 0.21 3.93
C ASP A 401 -19.08 -0.71 3.39
N PRO A 402 -19.24 -2.05 3.47
CA PRO A 402 -18.30 -3.00 2.87
C PRO A 402 -18.08 -2.79 1.37
N GLY A 403 -19.05 -2.21 0.65
CA GLY A 403 -18.95 -1.86 -0.76
C GLY A 403 -17.77 -0.93 -1.08
N LEU A 404 -17.31 -0.12 -0.14
CA LEU A 404 -16.12 0.73 -0.29
C LEU A 404 -14.83 -0.07 -0.54
N ALA A 405 -14.79 -1.33 -0.12
CA ALA A 405 -13.68 -2.24 -0.31
C ALA A 405 -13.85 -3.16 -1.54
N LEU A 406 -14.97 -3.08 -2.26
CA LEU A 406 -15.32 -4.00 -3.35
C LEU A 406 -15.48 -3.24 -4.68
N THR A 407 -15.00 -3.84 -5.78
CA THR A 407 -15.12 -3.25 -7.12
C THR A 407 -16.50 -3.46 -7.74
N ASP A 408 -17.09 -4.64 -7.52
CA ASP A 408 -18.36 -5.07 -8.16
C ASP A 408 -19.34 -5.72 -7.17
N GLY A 409 -19.14 -5.46 -5.87
CA GLY A 409 -19.92 -6.09 -4.80
C GLY A 409 -19.55 -7.54 -4.49
N CYS A 410 -18.45 -8.04 -5.06
CA CYS A 410 -17.86 -9.35 -4.76
C CYS A 410 -16.33 -9.28 -4.62
N HIS A 411 -15.68 -8.73 -5.65
CA HIS A 411 -14.23 -8.71 -5.78
C HIS A 411 -13.61 -7.53 -5.02
N PRO A 412 -12.60 -7.74 -4.16
CA PRO A 412 -11.92 -6.65 -3.49
C PRO A 412 -11.24 -5.69 -4.47
N SER A 413 -11.32 -4.40 -4.16
CA SER A 413 -10.42 -3.38 -4.68
C SER A 413 -9.05 -3.49 -3.98
N ASP A 414 -8.08 -2.65 -4.33
CA ASP A 414 -6.79 -2.61 -3.62
C ASP A 414 -6.96 -2.35 -2.11
N PHE A 415 -7.93 -1.49 -1.75
CA PHE A 415 -8.27 -1.23 -0.35
C PHE A 415 -8.83 -2.48 0.33
N GLY A 416 -9.72 -3.21 -0.35
CA GLY A 416 -10.24 -4.47 0.16
C GLY A 416 -9.17 -5.54 0.32
N PHE A 417 -8.25 -5.69 -0.64
CA PHE A 417 -7.11 -6.59 -0.51
C PHE A 417 -6.17 -6.21 0.64
N TYR A 418 -5.95 -4.92 0.87
CA TYR A 418 -5.19 -4.45 2.03
C TYR A 418 -5.87 -4.82 3.36
N LEU A 419 -7.19 -4.73 3.46
CA LEU A 419 -7.93 -5.14 4.65
C LEU A 419 -7.92 -6.66 4.86
N MET A 420 -8.04 -7.44 3.79
CA MET A 420 -7.83 -8.89 3.82
C MET A 420 -6.42 -9.22 4.32
N TYR A 421 -5.40 -8.60 3.74
CA TYR A 421 -4.00 -8.72 4.18
C TYR A 421 -3.86 -8.45 5.67
N LYS A 422 -4.40 -7.33 6.18
CA LYS A 422 -4.35 -6.98 7.60
C LYS A 422 -4.95 -8.06 8.51
N THR A 423 -6.00 -8.72 8.05
CA THR A 423 -6.69 -9.76 8.83
C THR A 423 -5.94 -11.09 8.79
N VAL A 424 -5.41 -11.47 7.62
CA VAL A 424 -4.69 -12.74 7.43
C VAL A 424 -3.27 -12.68 8.02
N ARG A 425 -2.59 -11.53 7.90
CA ARG A 425 -1.20 -11.29 8.33
C ARG A 425 -0.89 -11.82 9.74
N PRO A 426 -1.59 -11.42 10.82
CA PRO A 426 -1.23 -11.86 12.17
C PRO A 426 -1.37 -13.38 12.35
N VAL A 427 -2.35 -14.01 11.68
CA VAL A 427 -2.57 -15.45 11.76
C VAL A 427 -1.48 -16.20 10.99
N LEU A 428 -1.13 -15.76 9.78
CA LEU A 428 -0.04 -16.35 9.02
C LEU A 428 1.31 -16.18 9.73
N LYS A 429 1.59 -14.99 10.27
CA LYS A 429 2.81 -14.73 11.04
C LYS A 429 2.93 -15.71 12.22
N LYS A 430 1.88 -15.79 13.05
CA LYS A 430 1.82 -16.74 14.17
C LYS A 430 2.05 -18.17 13.70
N ALA A 431 1.38 -18.57 12.63
CA ALA A 431 1.45 -19.92 12.08
C ALA A 431 2.85 -20.31 11.59
N LEU A 432 3.56 -19.37 10.97
CA LEU A 432 4.96 -19.55 10.55
C LEU A 432 5.90 -19.60 11.76
N GLU A 433 5.72 -18.70 12.74
CA GLU A 433 6.54 -18.65 13.97
C GLU A 433 6.39 -19.94 14.81
N GLU A 434 5.17 -20.45 14.97
CA GLU A 434 4.89 -21.72 15.66
C GLU A 434 5.43 -22.94 14.90
N ALA A 435 5.69 -22.81 13.60
CA ALA A 435 6.42 -23.81 12.81
C ALA A 435 7.95 -23.65 12.88
N GLY A 436 8.46 -22.75 13.73
CA GLY A 436 9.89 -22.49 13.89
C GLY A 436 10.50 -21.60 12.81
N ILE A 437 9.68 -20.97 11.95
CA ILE A 437 10.16 -20.03 10.93
C ILE A 437 10.31 -18.65 11.57
N LYS A 438 11.56 -18.18 11.68
CA LYS A 438 11.86 -16.87 12.24
C LYS A 438 11.41 -15.76 11.29
N ILE A 439 10.39 -15.01 11.68
CA ILE A 439 9.98 -13.78 10.99
C ILE A 439 10.73 -12.61 11.62
N THR A 440 11.87 -12.24 11.04
CA THR A 440 12.54 -10.98 11.41
C THR A 440 11.73 -9.84 10.81
N GLU A 441 11.03 -9.06 11.62
CA GLU A 441 10.52 -7.77 11.13
C GLU A 441 11.72 -6.97 10.63
N ALA A 442 11.58 -6.29 9.47
CA ALA A 442 12.58 -5.31 9.08
C ALA A 442 12.68 -4.33 10.25
N GLU A 443 13.85 -4.23 10.89
CA GLU A 443 14.12 -3.24 11.92
C GLU A 443 13.53 -1.93 11.39
N LYS A 444 12.63 -1.31 12.16
CA LYS A 444 12.25 0.05 11.84
C LYS A 444 13.53 0.86 11.97
N LYS A 445 14.22 1.06 10.85
CA LYS A 445 15.24 2.07 10.66
C LYS A 445 14.51 3.41 10.71
N HIS A 446 14.05 3.77 11.91
CA HIS A 446 13.93 5.16 12.23
C HIS A 446 15.35 5.74 12.12
N GLY A 447 15.50 7.02 11.78
CA GLY A 447 16.82 7.64 11.66
C GLY A 447 17.73 7.29 12.85
N ASN A 448 19.04 7.29 12.68
CA ASN A 448 19.91 7.10 13.84
C ASN A 448 20.17 8.46 14.50
N PHE A 449 20.34 8.51 15.83
CA PHE A 449 20.79 9.72 16.52
C PHE A 449 21.99 10.38 15.84
N TYR A 450 22.94 9.57 15.33
CA TYR A 450 24.16 10.04 14.66
C TYR A 450 23.95 10.73 13.31
N ASP A 451 22.76 10.64 12.71
CA ASP A 451 22.43 11.29 11.44
C ASP A 451 22.04 12.78 11.63
N HIS A 452 21.95 13.25 12.87
CA HIS A 452 21.52 14.60 13.21
C HIS A 452 22.67 15.54 13.54
N THR A 453 22.38 16.85 13.47
CA THR A 453 23.29 17.93 13.86
C THR A 453 22.56 18.95 14.73
N LEU A 454 23.33 19.68 15.53
CA LEU A 454 22.90 20.83 16.32
C LEU A 454 23.79 22.03 16.03
N THR A 455 23.37 23.20 16.50
CA THR A 455 24.15 24.42 16.46
C THR A 455 24.60 24.76 17.88
N SER A 456 25.90 24.95 18.08
CA SER A 456 26.47 25.43 19.34
C SER A 456 26.05 26.88 19.62
N ARG A 457 26.27 27.35 20.85
CA ARG A 457 26.07 28.76 21.19
C ARG A 457 26.85 29.73 20.29
N THR A 458 28.05 29.34 19.85
CA THR A 458 28.91 30.17 18.98
C THR A 458 28.54 30.08 17.49
N GLY A 459 27.51 29.30 17.13
CA GLY A 459 27.06 29.12 15.75
C GLY A 459 27.73 27.95 15.01
N GLU A 460 28.61 27.20 15.67
CA GLU A 460 29.29 26.05 15.07
C GLU A 460 28.36 24.84 14.96
N THR A 461 28.60 23.99 13.96
CA THR A 461 27.84 22.75 13.80
C THR A 461 28.40 21.67 14.72
N VAL A 462 27.56 21.16 15.62
CA VAL A 462 27.86 19.99 16.47
C VAL A 462 27.23 18.77 15.81
N LYS A 463 28.04 17.79 15.38
CA LYS A 463 27.53 16.58 14.75
C LYS A 463 27.23 15.54 15.81
N MET A 464 26.04 14.93 15.78
CA MET A 464 25.71 13.92 16.78
C MET A 464 26.61 12.67 16.66
N ALA A 465 27.13 12.42 15.46
CA ALA A 465 28.15 11.40 15.20
C ALA A 465 29.43 11.54 16.04
N ASP A 466 29.77 12.74 16.53
CA ASP A 466 30.94 12.98 17.38
C ASP A 466 30.78 12.35 18.78
N PHE A 467 29.54 12.01 19.16
CA PHE A 467 29.22 11.33 20.42
C PHE A 467 29.09 9.81 20.27
N LYS A 468 29.57 9.23 19.15
CA LYS A 468 29.51 7.78 18.94
C LYS A 468 30.25 7.01 20.03
N GLY A 469 29.60 5.98 20.56
CA GLY A 469 30.15 5.18 21.67
C GLY A 469 29.99 5.80 23.06
N LYS A 470 29.41 7.00 23.18
CA LYS A 470 29.00 7.61 24.46
C LYS A 470 27.53 7.33 24.77
N VAL A 471 27.17 7.37 26.04
CA VAL A 471 25.79 7.52 26.48
C VAL A 471 25.47 9.01 26.45
N VAL A 472 24.39 9.42 25.79
CA VAL A 472 24.05 10.84 25.64
C VAL A 472 22.71 11.13 26.29
N LEU A 473 22.66 12.18 27.10
CA LEU A 473 21.42 12.74 27.66
C LEU A 473 21.13 14.07 26.96
N ILE A 474 19.99 14.16 26.29
CA ILE A 474 19.51 15.43 25.70
C ILE A 474 18.43 16.00 26.60
N VAL A 475 18.50 17.29 26.92
CA VAL A 475 17.53 17.97 27.78
C VAL A 475 17.12 19.32 27.20
N ASN A 476 15.81 19.61 27.14
CA ASN A 476 15.34 20.98 26.89
C ASN A 476 15.23 21.75 28.20
N THR A 477 15.88 22.91 28.33
CA THR A 477 15.96 23.62 29.62
C THR A 477 15.43 25.04 29.54
N ALA A 478 15.19 25.63 30.72
CA ALA A 478 14.87 27.04 30.87
C ALA A 478 15.38 27.57 32.21
N THR A 479 15.66 28.87 32.29
CA THR A 479 16.25 29.51 33.48
C THR A 479 15.18 29.97 34.47
N GLY A 480 14.00 30.38 34.00
CA GLY A 480 12.85 30.83 34.80
C GLY A 480 11.79 29.75 35.06
N CYS A 481 12.17 28.47 35.11
CA CYS A 481 11.25 27.35 35.31
C CYS A 481 11.21 26.88 36.77
N GLY A 482 10.08 26.37 37.25
CA GLY A 482 10.01 25.69 38.55
C GLY A 482 10.92 24.44 38.65
N PHE A 483 11.34 23.89 37.50
CA PHE A 483 12.28 22.78 37.40
C PHE A 483 13.75 23.23 37.22
N THR A 484 14.06 24.53 37.20
CA THR A 484 15.44 25.03 37.11
C THR A 484 16.38 24.40 38.16
N PRO A 485 15.96 24.10 39.40
CA PRO A 485 16.81 23.40 40.36
C PRO A 485 17.34 22.02 39.89
N LEU A 486 16.75 21.41 38.86
CA LEU A 486 17.25 20.17 38.26
C LEU A 486 18.62 20.31 37.58
N TYR A 487 19.11 21.54 37.34
CA TYR A 487 20.49 21.76 36.91
C TYR A 487 21.51 21.18 37.90
N ALA A 488 21.29 21.31 39.22
CA ALA A 488 22.21 20.81 40.24
C ALA A 488 22.39 19.27 40.21
N PRO A 489 21.33 18.44 40.21
CA PRO A 489 21.49 16.99 40.09
C PRO A 489 21.99 16.57 38.70
N LEU A 490 21.66 17.29 37.61
CA LEU A 490 22.24 17.04 36.28
C LEU A 490 23.76 17.28 36.28
N GLU A 491 24.22 18.39 36.84
CA GLU A 491 25.65 18.70 36.94
C GLU A 491 26.39 17.71 37.83
N LYS A 492 25.82 17.34 38.98
CA LYS A 492 26.38 16.30 39.86
C LYS A 492 26.56 14.98 39.11
N MET A 493 25.55 14.57 38.35
CA MET A 493 25.59 13.36 37.52
C MET A 493 26.63 13.48 36.41
N TYR A 494 26.71 14.63 35.73
CA TYR A 494 27.71 14.87 34.69
C TYR A 494 29.13 14.73 35.23
N ARG A 495 29.46 15.40 36.33
CA ARG A 495 30.78 15.28 36.98
C ARG A 495 31.12 13.84 37.40
N ALA A 496 30.14 13.06 37.81
CA ALA A 496 30.36 11.68 38.24
C ALA A 496 30.61 10.69 37.10
N TYR A 497 30.11 10.98 35.89
CA TYR A 497 30.07 10.00 34.78
C TYR A 497 30.65 10.49 33.46
N HIS A 498 31.01 11.76 33.33
CA HIS A 498 31.54 12.31 32.08
C HIS A 498 32.75 11.51 31.57
N ASP A 499 33.74 11.31 32.45
CA ASP A 499 34.95 10.53 32.15
C ASP A 499 34.68 9.03 31.90
N LYS A 500 33.48 8.55 32.26
CA LYS A 500 33.03 7.17 32.03
C LYS A 500 32.27 7.02 30.71
N GLY A 501 32.11 8.12 29.95
CA GLY A 501 31.46 8.14 28.64
C GLY A 501 30.05 8.69 28.64
N LEU A 502 29.64 9.46 29.66
CA LEU A 502 28.40 10.24 29.63
C LEU A 502 28.63 11.61 28.96
N GLU A 503 27.70 12.00 28.10
CA GLU A 503 27.58 13.37 27.62
C GLU A 503 26.18 13.93 27.95
N ILE A 504 26.10 15.20 28.35
CA ILE A 504 24.80 15.88 28.49
C ILE A 504 24.77 17.05 27.49
N LEU A 505 23.74 17.09 26.65
CA LEU A 505 23.50 18.18 25.71
C LEU A 505 22.30 19.00 26.17
N ASP A 506 22.59 20.21 26.63
CA ASP A 506 21.59 21.17 27.10
C ASP A 506 21.11 22.05 25.94
N ILE A 507 19.81 22.01 25.65
CA ILE A 507 19.18 22.77 24.56
C ILE A 507 18.14 23.72 25.18
N PRO A 508 18.49 24.99 25.44
CA PRO A 508 17.54 25.94 26.00
C PRO A 508 16.31 26.12 25.10
N CYS A 509 15.13 26.25 25.71
CA CYS A 509 13.86 26.38 24.98
C CYS A 509 12.92 27.39 25.66
N ASN A 510 12.40 28.33 24.87
CA ASN A 510 11.49 29.37 25.37
C ASN A 510 10.00 29.08 25.10
N GLN A 511 9.66 27.92 24.52
CA GLN A 511 8.29 27.61 24.09
C GLN A 511 7.30 27.39 25.25
N PHE A 512 7.79 27.10 26.46
CA PHE A 512 6.97 26.77 27.62
C PHE A 512 6.97 27.92 28.62
N GLY A 513 5.88 28.69 28.63
CA GLY A 513 5.67 29.81 29.56
C GLY A 513 6.65 30.98 29.41
N GLY A 514 7.40 31.07 28.30
CA GLY A 514 8.37 32.15 28.09
C GLY A 514 9.52 32.15 29.11
N GLN A 515 9.88 30.98 29.65
CA GLN A 515 10.78 30.84 30.80
C GLN A 515 12.28 30.88 30.46
N ALA A 516 12.66 31.06 29.20
CA ALA A 516 14.03 31.25 28.74
C ALA A 516 14.14 32.49 27.81
N PRO A 517 13.77 33.69 28.29
CA PRO A 517 13.66 34.87 27.44
C PRO A 517 15.04 35.40 27.01
N GLY A 518 16.06 35.26 27.85
CA GLY A 518 17.42 35.76 27.61
C GLY A 518 18.09 35.17 26.37
N SER A 519 19.11 35.87 25.86
CA SER A 519 20.00 35.41 24.79
C SER A 519 20.79 34.16 25.19
N ASP A 520 21.43 33.51 24.20
CA ASP A 520 22.22 32.30 24.47
C ASP A 520 23.35 32.55 25.48
N ASP A 521 23.94 33.76 25.47
CA ASP A 521 25.01 34.17 26.40
C ASP A 521 24.48 34.48 27.81
N GLU A 522 23.32 35.13 27.91
CA GLU A 522 22.68 35.38 29.22
C GLU A 522 22.26 34.07 29.89
N ILE A 523 21.72 33.12 29.12
CA ILE A 523 21.38 31.78 29.62
C ILE A 523 22.67 31.05 30.04
N GLN A 524 23.73 31.13 29.25
CA GLN A 524 25.02 30.53 29.61
C GLN A 524 25.55 31.08 30.94
N GLN A 525 25.56 32.40 31.08
CA GLN A 525 26.05 33.07 32.27
C GLN A 525 25.22 32.68 33.50
N PHE A 526 23.89 32.70 33.38
CA PHE A 526 22.99 32.29 34.46
C PHE A 526 23.31 30.88 34.97
N CYS A 527 23.37 29.89 34.08
CA CYS A 527 23.58 28.51 34.49
C CYS A 527 25.00 28.27 35.04
N THR A 528 26.00 28.97 34.51
CA THR A 528 27.39 28.88 35.01
C THR A 528 27.51 29.47 36.42
N VAL A 529 26.92 30.64 36.65
CA VAL A 529 27.04 31.36 37.93
C VAL A 529 26.19 30.73 39.03
N HIS A 530 24.96 30.28 38.71
CA HIS A 530 24.02 29.79 39.72
C HIS A 530 24.09 28.29 39.98
N TYR A 531 24.56 27.51 39.00
CA TYR A 531 24.55 26.04 39.07
C TYR A 531 25.89 25.40 38.75
N ASN A 532 26.93 26.20 38.42
CA ASN A 532 28.26 25.72 38.05
C ASN A 532 28.24 24.63 36.97
N THR A 533 27.31 24.72 36.02
CA THR A 533 27.14 23.71 34.96
C THR A 533 28.35 23.67 34.03
N THR A 534 28.87 22.47 33.75
CA THR A 534 30.05 22.25 32.91
C THR A 534 29.76 21.49 31.61
N PHE A 535 28.58 20.90 31.47
CA PHE A 535 28.19 20.21 30.24
C PHE A 535 27.89 21.18 29.07
N PRO A 536 28.06 20.73 27.81
CA PRO A 536 27.81 21.55 26.63
C PRO A 536 26.38 22.10 26.54
N ARG A 537 26.28 23.41 26.27
CA ARG A 537 25.03 24.11 26.00
C ARG A 537 24.94 24.53 24.53
N MET A 538 23.84 24.16 23.90
CA MET A 538 23.53 24.43 22.50
C MET A 538 22.82 25.77 22.35
N LYS A 539 22.66 26.21 21.11
CA LYS A 539 21.84 27.37 20.77
C LYS A 539 20.39 27.17 21.21
N LYS A 540 19.76 28.21 21.78
CA LYS A 540 18.34 28.21 22.13
C LYS A 540 17.49 27.89 20.91
N SER A 541 16.64 26.88 21.02
CA SER A 541 15.94 26.28 19.88
C SER A 541 14.50 25.91 20.21
N GLU A 542 13.68 25.76 19.17
CA GLU A 542 12.34 25.19 19.25
C GLU A 542 12.41 23.66 19.23
N VAL A 543 11.58 23.01 20.04
CA VAL A 543 11.49 21.56 20.20
C VAL A 543 10.15 20.99 19.75
N ASN A 544 9.18 21.87 19.49
CA ASN A 544 7.86 21.58 18.93
C ASN A 544 7.55 22.52 17.75
N GLY A 545 6.57 22.15 16.92
CA GLY A 545 6.09 22.96 15.81
C GLY A 545 6.97 22.89 14.55
N GLU A 546 6.65 23.74 13.57
CA GLU A 546 7.29 23.72 12.24
C GLU A 546 8.79 24.04 12.28
N LYS A 547 9.22 24.84 13.26
CA LYS A 547 10.63 25.25 13.44
C LYS A 547 11.40 24.35 14.40
N GLN A 548 10.81 23.23 14.83
CA GLN A 548 11.50 22.31 15.73
C GLN A 548 12.79 21.76 15.10
N LEU A 549 13.79 21.50 15.94
CA LEU A 549 14.99 20.80 15.50
C LEU A 549 14.63 19.43 14.91
N PRO A 550 15.23 19.02 13.76
CA PRO A 550 15.06 17.67 13.21
C PRO A 550 15.39 16.57 14.23
N LEU A 551 16.35 16.84 15.12
CA LEU A 551 16.68 15.96 16.24
C LEU A 551 15.47 15.73 17.17
N TYR A 552 14.73 16.77 17.57
CA TYR A 552 13.55 16.60 18.44
C TYR A 552 12.39 15.90 17.74
N ALA A 553 12.20 16.12 16.43
CA ALA A 553 11.25 15.34 15.64
C ALA A 553 11.59 13.84 15.68
N PHE A 554 12.88 13.51 15.50
CA PHE A 554 13.38 12.15 15.63
C PHE A 554 13.20 11.58 17.04
N LEU A 555 13.66 12.26 18.08
CA LEU A 555 13.57 11.81 19.48
C LEU A 555 12.12 11.49 19.87
N LYS A 556 11.16 12.37 19.54
CA LYS A 556 9.73 12.16 19.79
C LYS A 556 9.17 10.96 19.03
N SER A 557 9.61 10.74 17.79
CA SER A 557 9.20 9.56 17.00
C SER A 557 9.70 8.24 17.60
N GLN A 558 10.82 8.27 18.34
CA GLN A 558 11.37 7.08 19.00
C GLN A 558 10.74 6.83 20.36
N GLN A 559 10.57 7.89 21.15
CA GLN A 559 9.99 7.83 22.49
C GLN A 559 8.92 8.91 22.63
N GLY A 560 7.67 8.49 22.37
CA GLY A 560 6.48 9.33 22.52
C GLY A 560 6.15 9.69 23.97
N PHE A 561 5.14 10.53 24.15
CA PHE A 561 4.68 10.94 25.48
C PHE A 561 3.90 9.80 26.15
N LYS A 562 4.34 9.38 27.35
CA LYS A 562 3.70 8.29 28.11
C LYS A 562 2.98 8.76 29.39
N GLY A 563 2.85 10.08 29.56
CA GLY A 563 2.32 10.69 30.78
C GLY A 563 3.40 11.11 31.78
N PHE A 564 3.01 11.90 32.77
CA PHE A 564 3.90 12.46 33.81
C PHE A 564 4.16 11.54 35.00
N GLY A 565 3.62 10.33 35.01
CA GLY A 565 3.66 9.45 36.19
C GLY A 565 2.76 9.93 37.34
N LYS A 566 3.12 9.59 38.57
CA LYS A 566 2.36 9.89 39.80
C LYS A 566 3.07 10.98 40.62
N GLY A 567 2.34 11.68 41.48
CA GLY A 567 2.89 12.64 42.43
C GLY A 567 2.35 14.06 42.24
N LYS A 568 2.46 14.89 43.28
CA LYS A 568 1.84 16.23 43.34
C LYS A 568 2.27 17.14 42.19
N MET A 569 3.53 17.08 41.77
CA MET A 569 4.03 17.88 40.66
C MET A 569 3.51 17.40 39.30
N ALA A 570 3.36 16.08 39.12
CA ALA A 570 2.73 15.50 37.94
C ALA A 570 1.23 15.87 37.86
N ASP A 571 0.52 15.87 39.00
CA ASP A 571 -0.87 16.31 39.09
C ASP A 571 -1.03 17.80 38.75
N LEU A 572 -0.13 18.65 39.26
CA LEU A 572 -0.14 20.07 38.98
C LEU A 572 0.11 20.36 37.49
N LEU A 573 1.09 19.68 36.87
CA LEU A 573 1.34 19.82 35.43
C LEU A 573 0.18 19.32 34.59
N ARG A 574 -0.44 18.18 34.92
CA ARG A 574 -1.67 17.70 34.26
C ARG A 574 -2.76 18.76 34.30
N GLY A 575 -3.04 19.30 35.49
CA GLY A 575 -4.09 20.30 35.68
C GLY A 575 -3.80 21.61 34.95
N HIS A 576 -2.54 22.04 34.90
CA HIS A 576 -2.14 23.22 34.14
C HIS A 576 -2.27 22.99 32.62
N LEU A 577 -1.69 21.90 32.10
CA LEU A 577 -1.66 21.59 30.67
C LEU A 577 -3.05 21.28 30.10
N ALA A 578 -3.93 20.65 30.87
CA ALA A 578 -5.31 20.46 30.45
C ALA A 578 -6.04 21.80 30.18
N LYS A 579 -5.63 22.89 30.85
CA LYS A 579 -6.18 24.23 30.63
C LYS A 579 -5.53 24.95 29.46
N VAL A 580 -4.19 24.90 29.35
CA VAL A 580 -3.46 25.68 28.34
C VAL A 580 -3.32 24.97 26.99
N ASN A 581 -3.44 23.64 26.96
CA ASN A 581 -3.39 22.82 25.76
C ASN A 581 -4.34 21.61 25.88
N PRO A 582 -5.65 21.80 25.65
CA PRO A 582 -6.62 20.72 25.71
C PRO A 582 -6.28 19.58 24.74
N GLY A 583 -6.13 18.37 25.26
CA GLY A 583 -5.73 17.21 24.46
C GLY A 583 -4.23 17.06 24.24
N TYR A 584 -3.38 17.74 25.02
CA TYR A 584 -1.91 17.59 24.99
C TYR A 584 -1.44 16.13 25.04
N GLU A 585 -2.23 15.24 25.64
CA GLU A 585 -1.96 13.80 25.78
C GLU A 585 -2.06 13.02 24.45
N LYS A 586 -2.72 13.59 23.43
CA LYS A 586 -2.99 12.92 22.15
C LYS A 586 -1.84 12.99 21.15
N ASN A 587 -0.76 13.71 21.48
CA ASN A 587 0.40 13.86 20.62
C ASN A 587 1.71 13.65 21.38
N ASP A 588 2.80 13.51 20.64
CA ASP A 588 4.13 13.21 21.21
C ASP A 588 4.96 14.45 21.53
N ASP A 589 4.41 15.66 21.39
CA ASP A 589 5.14 16.90 21.65
C ASP A 589 5.76 16.94 23.04
N ILE A 590 6.83 17.71 23.17
CA ILE A 590 7.41 18.03 24.48
C ILE A 590 6.38 18.85 25.24
N LYS A 591 6.07 18.46 26.48
CA LYS A 591 4.98 19.09 27.23
C LYS A 591 5.44 20.26 28.06
N TRP A 592 6.68 20.23 28.54
CA TRP A 592 7.24 21.25 29.41
C TRP A 592 8.77 21.30 29.35
N ASN A 593 9.36 22.33 29.97
CA ASN A 593 10.81 22.40 30.17
C ASN A 593 11.30 21.29 31.09
N PHE A 594 12.52 20.81 30.83
CA PHE A 594 13.22 19.71 31.49
C PHE A 594 12.76 18.29 31.09
N THR A 595 12.17 18.10 29.90
CA THR A 595 12.03 16.76 29.31
C THR A 595 13.39 16.27 28.85
N LYS A 596 13.69 14.98 29.06
CA LYS A 596 15.01 14.39 28.83
C LYS A 596 14.90 13.15 27.96
N PHE A 597 15.85 12.95 27.06
CA PHE A 597 15.99 11.71 26.28
C PHE A 597 17.34 11.07 26.55
N VAL A 598 17.34 9.75 26.75
CA VAL A 598 18.56 8.95 26.95
C VAL A 598 18.85 8.18 25.67
N ILE A 599 20.08 8.31 25.19
CA ILE A 599 20.59 7.67 23.99
C ILE A 599 21.73 6.73 24.38
N ASP A 600 21.69 5.49 23.90
CA ASP A 600 22.74 4.49 24.16
C ASP A 600 23.99 4.70 23.28
N ARG A 601 25.03 3.89 23.53
CA ARG A 601 26.30 3.93 22.78
C ARG A 601 26.18 3.63 21.28
N LYS A 602 25.02 3.13 20.82
CA LYS A 602 24.73 2.76 19.42
C LYS A 602 23.83 3.80 18.72
N GLY A 603 23.44 4.86 19.43
CA GLY A 603 22.59 5.91 18.89
C GLY A 603 21.09 5.58 18.95
N ASN A 604 20.68 4.59 19.74
CA ASN A 604 19.27 4.29 19.95
C ASN A 604 18.71 5.16 21.08
N VAL A 605 17.50 5.71 20.88
CA VAL A 605 16.79 6.46 21.93
C VAL A 605 16.07 5.48 22.84
N VAL A 606 16.65 5.21 24.01
CA VAL A 606 16.21 4.14 24.90
C VAL A 606 15.19 4.58 25.95
N ALA A 607 15.12 5.87 26.27
CA ALA A 607 14.14 6.39 27.22
C ALA A 607 13.82 7.88 27.01
N ARG A 608 12.64 8.28 27.49
CA ARG A 608 12.19 9.66 27.65
C ARG A 608 11.71 9.85 29.09
N PHE A 609 12.19 10.90 29.76
CA PHE A 609 11.81 11.27 31.12
C PHE A 609 11.17 12.65 31.11
N GLU A 610 9.98 12.73 31.70
CA GLU A 610 9.31 14.01 31.89
C GLU A 610 9.86 14.77 33.10
N PRO A 611 9.64 16.09 33.22
CA PRO A 611 10.23 16.89 34.29
C PRO A 611 9.95 16.40 35.72
N PRO A 612 8.77 15.84 36.05
CA PRO A 612 8.51 15.27 37.38
C PRO A 612 9.17 13.92 37.65
N ALA A 613 9.81 13.29 36.67
CA ALA A 613 10.41 11.97 36.87
C ALA A 613 11.58 12.04 37.87
N GLU A 614 11.73 11.00 38.68
CA GLU A 614 12.74 10.94 39.72
C GLU A 614 14.15 10.87 39.12
N MET A 615 15.04 11.77 39.55
CA MET A 615 16.42 11.80 39.05
C MET A 615 17.20 10.52 39.36
N ALA A 616 16.84 9.81 40.43
CA ALA A 616 17.45 8.53 40.77
C ALA A 616 17.16 7.43 39.72
N GLU A 617 15.96 7.41 39.14
CA GLU A 617 15.61 6.46 38.08
C GLU A 617 16.40 6.74 36.79
N LEU A 618 16.53 8.03 36.45
CA LEU A 618 17.35 8.48 35.33
C LEU A 618 18.83 8.10 35.53
N GLU A 619 19.39 8.39 36.71
CA GLU A 619 20.79 8.06 37.02
C GLU A 619 21.02 6.54 37.00
N ALA A 620 20.08 5.74 37.51
CA ALA A 620 20.17 4.29 37.49
C ALA A 620 20.23 3.74 36.06
N LEU A 621 19.40 4.27 35.14
CA LEU A 621 19.45 3.90 33.73
C LEU A 621 20.79 4.29 33.09
N ILE A 622 21.29 5.50 33.35
CA ILE A 622 22.58 5.96 32.83
C ILE A 622 23.71 5.05 33.31
N ARG A 623 23.75 4.72 34.62
CA ARG A 623 24.75 3.79 35.17
C ARG A 623 24.70 2.42 34.49
N LYS A 624 23.50 1.90 34.24
CA LYS A 624 23.32 0.64 33.52
C LYS A 624 23.93 0.70 32.11
N LEU A 625 23.59 1.74 31.34
CA LEU A 625 24.09 1.90 29.97
C LEU A 625 25.61 2.14 29.90
N LEU A 626 26.18 2.78 30.93
CA LEU A 626 27.62 2.98 31.02
C LEU A 626 28.37 1.68 31.32
N ALA A 627 27.74 0.75 32.06
CA ALA A 627 28.29 -0.56 32.42
C ALA A 627 28.19 -1.61 31.30
N GLU A 628 27.32 -1.41 30.31
CA GLU A 628 27.28 -2.24 29.10
C GLU A 628 28.58 -2.03 28.29
N GLU A 629 29.35 -3.11 28.08
CA GLU A 629 30.70 -3.08 27.48
C GLU A 629 30.73 -2.46 26.05
N LYS A 630 31.90 -1.91 25.69
CA LYS A 630 32.17 -1.19 24.43
C LYS A 630 32.05 -2.06 23.18
#